data_AF-A0A1F2UTS4-F1
#
_entry.id   AF-A0A1F2UTS4-F1
#
_cell.length_a   1.000
_cell.length_b   1.000
_cell.length_c   1.000
_cell.angle_alpha   90.00
_cell.angle_beta   90.00
_cell.angle_gamma   90.00
#
_symmetry.space_group_name_H-M   'P 1'
#
loop_
_entity.id
_entity.type
_entity.pdbx_description
1 polymer ?
#
loop_
_entity_poly.entity_id
_entity_poly.type
_entity_poly.pdbx_seq_one_letter_code
_entity_poly.pdbx_strand_id
1 'polypeptide(L)'
;MKRTRETKKVSSAESIARMADRGKDVSRYFTNRGRMMPPIQRVNVDFTAPMLQELDQAASELNVSRQAVIKAFVRQALDQHHLARKARRAG
;
A
#
# COMPACT_ATOMS: atom_id res chain seq x y z
N MET A 1 -7.31 -35.36 31.47
CA MET A 1 -6.94 -33.96 31.78
C MET A 1 -6.56 -33.26 30.48
N LYS A 2 -7.28 -32.23 30.05
CA LYS A 2 -6.98 -31.50 28.80
C LYS A 2 -5.92 -30.43 29.09
N ARG A 3 -4.73 -30.52 28.47
CA ARG A 3 -3.70 -29.48 28.57
C ARG A 3 -4.11 -28.30 27.69
N THR A 4 -4.50 -27.18 28.30
CA THR A 4 -4.73 -25.92 27.59
C THR A 4 -3.38 -25.34 27.17
N ARG A 5 -3.21 -25.08 25.87
CA ARG A 5 -2.04 -24.40 25.31
C ARG A 5 -1.98 -23.00 25.91
N GLU A 6 -0.92 -22.70 26.66
CA GLU A 6 -0.69 -21.38 27.23
C GLU A 6 -0.46 -20.38 26.09
N THR A 7 -1.39 -19.45 25.90
CA THR A 7 -1.26 -18.39 24.90
C THR A 7 -0.26 -17.37 25.41
N LYS A 8 0.97 -17.42 24.88
CA LYS A 8 2.03 -16.45 25.17
C LYS A 8 1.49 -15.03 25.02
N LYS A 9 1.41 -14.26 26.11
CA LYS A 9 0.99 -12.85 26.07
C LYS A 9 1.88 -12.08 25.09
N VAL A 10 1.30 -11.64 23.98
CA VAL A 10 1.99 -10.77 23.03
C VAL A 10 2.27 -9.45 23.76
N SER A 11 3.54 -9.06 23.86
CA SER A 11 3.91 -7.78 24.46
C SER A 11 3.29 -6.63 23.64
N SER A 12 2.69 -5.65 24.31
CA SER A 12 2.17 -4.47 23.62
C SER A 12 3.29 -3.67 22.95
N ALA A 13 2.96 -2.92 21.89
CA ALA A 13 3.91 -2.05 21.21
C ALA A 13 4.57 -1.05 22.19
N GLU A 14 3.79 -0.50 23.13
CA GLU A 14 4.30 0.42 24.15
C GLU A 14 5.31 -0.24 25.10
N SER A 15 5.09 -1.50 25.46
CA SER A 15 6.05 -2.26 26.29
C SER A 15 7.37 -2.49 25.55
N ILE A 16 7.30 -2.77 24.24
CA ILE A 16 8.48 -2.92 23.38
C ILE A 16 9.24 -1.60 23.25
N ALA A 17 8.53 -0.48 23.06
CA ALA A 17 9.12 0.86 23.02
C ALA A 17 9.88 1.17 24.32
N ARG A 18 9.25 0.96 25.48
CA ARG A 18 9.91 1.17 26.79
C ARG A 18 11.13 0.27 27.02
N MET A 19 11.17 -0.93 26.43
CA MET A 19 12.37 -1.77 26.48
C MET A 19 13.51 -1.16 25.65
N ALA A 20 13.20 -0.68 24.45
CA ALA A 20 14.17 -0.01 23.58
C ALA A 20 14.70 1.28 24.22
N ASP A 21 13.83 2.11 24.82
CA ASP A 21 14.24 3.36 25.51
C ASP A 21 15.22 3.11 26.66
N ARG A 22 15.17 1.93 27.28
CA ARG A 22 16.10 1.49 28.35
C ARG A 22 17.37 0.83 27.80
N GLY A 23 17.60 0.88 26.49
CA GLY A 23 18.73 0.25 25.82
C GLY A 23 18.68 -1.28 25.78
N LYS A 24 17.52 -1.91 25.99
CA LYS A 24 17.38 -3.37 25.91
C LYS A 24 17.24 -3.81 24.45
N ASP A 25 17.81 -4.98 24.14
CA ASP A 25 17.62 -5.58 22.82
C ASP A 25 16.15 -5.98 22.58
N VAL A 26 15.60 -5.45 21.50
CA VAL A 26 14.24 -5.69 21.01
C VAL A 26 14.22 -6.40 19.65
N SER A 27 15.37 -6.83 19.13
CA SER A 27 15.53 -7.52 17.84
C SER A 27 14.57 -8.70 17.67
N ARG A 28 14.32 -9.46 18.74
CA ARG A 28 13.37 -10.59 18.79
C ARG A 28 11.93 -10.25 18.37
N TYR A 29 11.55 -8.97 18.40
CA TYR A 29 10.22 -8.50 17.98
C TYR A 29 10.17 -8.12 16.49
N PHE A 30 11.32 -8.00 15.83
CA PHE A 30 11.40 -7.71 14.40
C PHE A 30 11.42 -9.02 13.60
N THR A 31 10.32 -9.30 12.90
CA THR A 31 10.21 -10.52 12.07
C THR A 31 10.85 -10.38 10.69
N ASN A 32 11.16 -9.14 10.29
CA ASN A 32 11.59 -8.77 8.94
C ASN A 32 10.67 -9.29 7.81
N ARG A 33 9.40 -9.61 8.14
CA ARG A 33 8.39 -10.08 7.19
C ARG A 33 7.64 -8.94 6.49
N GLY A 34 7.96 -7.70 6.82
CA GLY A 34 7.42 -6.53 6.13
C GLY A 34 8.05 -6.40 4.75
N ARG A 35 7.24 -6.12 3.74
CA ARG A 35 7.76 -5.73 2.42
C ARG A 35 8.20 -4.28 2.49
N MET A 36 9.48 -4.01 2.32
CA MET A 36 9.97 -2.64 2.16
C MET A 36 9.43 -2.10 0.84
N MET A 37 8.61 -1.05 0.90
CA MET A 37 8.11 -0.38 -0.29
C MET A 37 9.18 0.60 -0.77
N PRO A 38 9.43 0.66 -2.10
CA PRO A 38 10.35 1.66 -2.64
C PRO A 38 9.82 3.08 -2.33
N PRO A 39 10.71 4.08 -2.27
CA PRO A 39 10.30 5.46 -2.06
C PRO A 39 9.34 5.93 -3.16
N ILE A 40 8.44 6.84 -2.81
CA ILE A 40 7.49 7.44 -3.76
C ILE A 40 8.27 8.28 -4.78
N GLN A 41 8.16 7.92 -6.05
CA GLN A 41 8.69 8.74 -7.15
C GLN A 41 7.61 9.73 -7.60
N ARG A 42 7.98 11.01 -7.70
CA ARG A 42 7.10 12.09 -8.17
C ARG A 42 7.45 12.41 -9.61
N VAL A 43 6.43 12.54 -10.44
CA VAL A 43 6.56 12.90 -11.86
C VAL A 43 5.59 14.03 -12.18
N ASN A 44 6.01 14.94 -13.04
CA ASN A 44 5.16 16.00 -13.56
C ASN A 44 4.51 15.52 -14.86
N VAL A 45 3.23 15.83 -15.03
CA VAL A 45 2.44 15.49 -16.22
C VAL A 45 1.54 16.67 -16.53
N ASP A 46 1.53 17.08 -17.78
CA ASP A 46 0.63 18.13 -18.26
C ASP A 46 -0.75 17.55 -18.55
N PHE A 47 -1.78 18.25 -18.09
CA PHE A 47 -3.18 17.93 -18.36
C PHE A 47 -3.84 19.13 -19.01
N THR A 48 -4.66 18.89 -20.02
CA THR A 48 -5.48 19.95 -20.60
C THR A 48 -6.58 20.34 -19.61
N ALA A 49 -7.10 21.57 -19.72
CA ALA A 49 -8.19 22.03 -18.86
C ALA A 49 -9.44 21.12 -18.93
N PRO A 50 -9.87 20.64 -20.12
CA PRO A 50 -10.98 19.69 -20.19
C PRO A 50 -10.72 18.38 -19.45
N MET A 51 -9.50 17.82 -19.57
CA MET A 51 -9.15 16.59 -18.84
C MET A 51 -9.19 16.79 -17.33
N LEU A 52 -8.76 17.95 -16.82
CA LEU A 52 -8.85 18.26 -15.40
C LEU A 52 -10.31 18.34 -14.93
N GLN A 53 -11.19 18.94 -15.73
CA GLN A 53 -12.62 19.01 -15.42
C GLN A 53 -13.25 17.62 -15.34
N GLU A 54 -12.95 16.73 -16.27
CA GLU A 54 -13.43 15.34 -16.25
C GLU A 54 -12.92 14.58 -15.01
N LEU A 55 -11.64 14.74 -14.68
CA LEU A 55 -11.04 14.12 -13.49
C LEU A 55 -11.64 14.68 -12.18
N ASP A 56 -11.96 15.97 -12.13
CA ASP A 56 -12.59 16.60 -10.98
C ASP A 56 -14.04 16.15 -10.78
N GLN A 57 -14.79 16.03 -11.88
CA GLN A 57 -16.14 15.50 -11.84
C GLN A 57 -16.15 14.06 -11.29
N ALA A 58 -15.28 13.20 -11.83
CA ALA A 58 -15.13 11.83 -11.35
C ALA A 58 -14.70 11.76 -9.87
N ALA A 59 -13.79 12.65 -9.44
CA ALA A 59 -13.36 12.75 -8.05
C ALA A 59 -14.51 13.13 -7.11
N SER A 60 -15.35 14.08 -7.54
CA SER A 60 -16.55 14.50 -6.80
C SER A 60 -17.58 13.38 -6.67
N GLU A 61 -17.90 12.71 -7.77
CA GLU A 61 -18.88 11.60 -7.79
C GLU A 61 -18.46 10.43 -6.89
N LEU A 62 -17.16 10.10 -6.91
CA LEU A 62 -16.60 9.02 -6.11
C LEU A 62 -16.26 9.44 -4.67
N ASN A 63 -16.39 10.73 -4.34
CA ASN A 63 -15.99 11.32 -3.05
C ASN A 63 -14.55 10.95 -2.64
N VAL A 64 -13.61 11.10 -3.59
CA VAL A 64 -12.18 10.83 -3.37
C VAL A 64 -11.32 11.96 -3.96
N SER A 65 -10.04 12.00 -3.60
CA SER A 65 -9.12 12.96 -4.22
C SER A 65 -8.92 12.70 -5.72
N ARG A 66 -8.70 13.76 -6.50
CA ARG A 66 -8.27 13.68 -7.92
C ARG A 66 -7.08 12.72 -8.11
N GLN A 67 -6.13 12.75 -7.18
CA GLN A 67 -4.96 11.85 -7.17
C GLN A 67 -5.34 10.37 -7.06
N ALA A 68 -6.40 10.04 -6.32
CA ALA A 68 -6.89 8.66 -6.21
C ALA A 68 -7.52 8.19 -7.54
N VAL A 69 -8.31 9.06 -8.18
CA VAL A 69 -8.87 8.81 -9.53
C VAL A 69 -7.77 8.56 -10.55
N ILE A 70 -6.79 9.47 -10.63
CA ILE A 70 -5.64 9.35 -11.55
C ILE A 70 -4.91 8.03 -11.32
N LYS A 71 -4.60 7.69 -10.06
CA LYS A 71 -3.91 6.42 -9.72
C LYS A 71 -4.73 5.20 -10.15
N ALA A 72 -6.03 5.20 -9.90
CA ALA A 72 -6.91 4.09 -10.25
C ALA A 72 -6.98 3.89 -11.77
N PHE A 73 -7.19 4.97 -12.53
CA PHE A 73 -7.30 4.91 -13.99
C PHE A 73 -5.98 4.48 -14.65
N VAL A 74 -4.84 5.04 -14.21
CA VAL A 74 -3.52 4.61 -14.70
C VAL A 74 -3.27 3.13 -14.40
N ARG A 75 -3.60 2.66 -13.19
CA ARG A 75 -3.47 1.25 -12.81
C ARG A 75 -4.31 0.35 -13.71
N GLN A 76 -5.58 0.70 -13.91
CA GLN A 76 -6.51 -0.03 -14.76
C GLN A 76 -6.00 -0.13 -16.20
N ALA A 77 -5.59 0.98 -16.81
CA ALA A 77 -5.06 1.00 -18.17
C ALA A 77 -3.80 0.11 -18.31
N LEU A 78 -2.89 0.17 -17.33
CA LEU A 78 -1.70 -0.69 -17.30
C LEU A 78 -2.05 -2.18 -17.14
N ASP A 79 -3.02 -2.52 -16.29
CA ASP A 79 -3.47 -3.91 -16.13
C ASP A 79 -4.06 -4.47 -17.42
N GLN A 80 -4.97 -3.72 -18.06
CA GLN A 80 -5.56 -4.09 -19.34
C GLN A 80 -4.48 -4.29 -20.41
N HIS A 81 -3.50 -3.37 -20.49
CA HIS A 81 -2.38 -3.49 -21.42
C HIS A 81 -1.53 -4.76 -21.15
N HIS A 82 -1.25 -5.08 -19.88
CA HIS A 82 -0.52 -6.32 -19.53
C HIS A 82 -1.30 -7.57 -19.89
N LEU A 83 -2.61 -7.60 -19.64
CA LEU A 83 -3.47 -8.74 -20.01
C LEU A 83 -3.48 -8.94 -21.52
N ALA A 84 -3.68 -7.87 -22.30
CA ALA A 84 -3.65 -7.92 -23.76
C ALA A 84 -2.28 -8.37 -24.32
N ARG A 85 -1.18 -8.02 -23.67
CA ARG A 85 0.17 -8.48 -24.06
C ARG A 85 0.40 -9.96 -23.73
N LYS A 86 -0.13 -10.45 -22.61
CA LYS A 86 -0.02 -11.87 -22.25
C LYS A 86 -0.81 -12.74 -23.22
N ALA A 87 -2.03 -12.34 -23.57
CA ALA A 87 -2.86 -13.04 -24.55
C ALA A 87 -2.15 -13.20 -25.91
N ARG A 88 -1.53 -12.12 -26.40
CA ARG A 88 -0.75 -12.12 -27.66
C ARG A 88 0.51 -12.98 -27.65
N ARG A 89 1.03 -13.37 -26.48
CA ARG A 89 2.21 -14.24 -26.35
C ARG A 89 1.84 -15.70 -26.18
N ALA A 90 0.58 -15.99 -25.86
CA ALA A 90 0.08 -17.32 -25.58
C ALA A 90 -0.64 -17.97 -26.78
N GLY A 91 -0.94 -17.19 -27.82
CA GLY A 91 -1.38 -17.67 -29.13
C GLY A 91 -0.27 -17.49 -30.15
#